data_AF-A0A7S1Z971-F1
#
_entry.id   AF-A0A7S1Z971-F1
#
_cell.length_a   1.000
_cell.length_b   1.000
_cell.length_c   1.000
_cell.angle_alpha   90.00
_cell.angle_beta   90.00
_cell.angle_gamma   90.00
#
_symmetry.space_group_name_H-M   'P 1'
#
loop_
_entity.id
_entity.type
_entity.pdbx_description
1 polymer ?
#
loop_
_entity_poly.entity_id
_entity_poly.type
_entity_poly.pdbx_seq_one_letter_code
_entity_poly.pdbx_strand_id
1 'polypeptide(L)'
;YGPRAGPSHASYGFMFLICARHMVKDDPKRLTLVTKLFRQCCSEGKLSPFSLKKFQEAVPCSVYEHELGVEESRGVKSHFSSLPSKWKCNAKNTEKNDAKREL
;
A
#
# COMPACT_ATOMS: atom_id res chain seq x y z
N TYR A 1 -14.58 -24.94 -3.44
CA TYR A 1 -14.10 -23.58 -3.74
C TYR A 1 -12.99 -23.24 -2.76
N GLY A 2 -11.73 -23.24 -3.19
CA GLY A 2 -10.61 -22.84 -2.34
C GLY A 2 -10.68 -21.35 -1.99
N PRO A 3 -10.01 -20.90 -0.91
CA PRO A 3 -9.99 -19.48 -0.55
C PRO A 3 -9.45 -18.68 -1.75
N ARG A 4 -10.22 -17.69 -2.22
CA ARG A 4 -9.74 -16.73 -3.22
C ARG A 4 -8.52 -16.04 -2.60
N ALA A 5 -7.34 -16.26 -3.19
CA ALA A 5 -6.14 -15.54 -2.81
C ALA A 5 -6.42 -14.04 -3.04
N GLY A 6 -6.54 -13.30 -1.95
CA GLY A 6 -6.69 -11.84 -1.99
C GLY A 6 -5.46 -11.17 -2.59
N PRO A 7 -5.55 -9.86 -2.91
CA PRO A 7 -4.41 -9.12 -3.44
C PRO A 7 -3.20 -9.19 -2.50
N SER A 8 -2.03 -9.43 -3.09
CA SER A 8 -0.76 -9.39 -2.37
C SER A 8 -0.27 -7.95 -2.19
N HIS A 9 0.76 -7.75 -1.35
CA HIS A 9 1.43 -6.46 -1.23
C HIS A 9 1.98 -5.95 -2.59
N ALA A 10 2.45 -6.86 -3.45
CA ALA A 10 2.91 -6.53 -4.79
C ALA A 10 1.75 -6.10 -5.70
N SER A 11 0.59 -6.76 -5.58
CA SER A 11 -0.62 -6.43 -6.33
C SER A 11 -1.03 -4.97 -6.12
N TYR A 12 -1.02 -4.48 -4.88
CA TYR A 12 -1.28 -3.06 -4.59
C TYR A 12 -0.26 -2.12 -5.23
N GLY A 13 1.03 -2.46 -5.16
CA GLY A 13 2.08 -1.67 -5.81
C GLY A 13 1.89 -1.53 -7.32
N PHE A 14 1.49 -2.62 -8.00
CA PHE A 14 1.16 -2.58 -9.42
C PHE A 14 -0.13 -1.80 -9.71
N MET A 15 -1.16 -1.92 -8.87
CA MET A 15 -2.39 -1.12 -9.02
C MET A 15 -2.10 0.38 -8.95
N PHE A 16 -1.25 0.82 -8.01
CA PHE A 16 -0.81 2.22 -7.94
C PHE A 16 -0.02 2.63 -9.18
N LEU A 17 0.90 1.78 -9.65
CA LEU A 17 1.69 2.04 -10.86
C LEU A 17 0.80 2.18 -12.10
N ILE A 18 -0.21 1.31 -12.25
CA ILE A 18 -1.16 1.35 -13.36
C ILE A 18 -1.95 2.65 -13.31
N CYS A 19 -2.48 3.03 -12.14
CA CYS A 19 -3.19 4.31 -11.98
C CYS A 19 -2.28 5.51 -12.30
N ALA A 20 -1.02 5.46 -11.87
CA ALA A 20 -0.06 6.54 -12.12
C ALA A 20 0.24 6.74 -13.61
N ARG A 21 0.33 5.64 -14.39
CA ARG A 21 0.71 5.64 -15.81
C ARG A 21 -0.45 5.82 -16.78
N HIS A 22 -1.61 5.27 -16.45
CA HIS A 22 -2.71 5.13 -17.41
C HIS A 22 -3.92 6.01 -17.11
N MET A 23 -3.96 6.69 -15.96
CA MET A 23 -5.02 7.64 -15.64
C MET A 23 -4.50 9.08 -15.69
N VAL A 24 -5.33 9.99 -16.18
CA VAL A 24 -5.03 11.42 -16.23
C VAL A 24 -4.73 11.93 -14.82
N LYS A 25 -3.66 12.71 -14.67
CA LYS A 25 -3.10 13.12 -13.37
C LYS A 25 -4.10 13.90 -12.52
N ASP A 26 -4.87 14.77 -13.16
CA ASP A 26 -5.87 15.64 -12.53
C ASP A 26 -7.29 15.04 -12.55
N ASP A 27 -7.43 13.76 -12.92
CA ASP A 27 -8.74 13.09 -12.87
C ASP A 27 -9.15 12.85 -11.41
N PRO A 28 -10.26 13.43 -10.93
CA PRO A 28 -10.74 13.20 -9.57
C PRO A 28 -11.08 11.73 -9.30
N LYS A 29 -11.40 10.93 -10.32
CA LYS A 29 -11.64 9.48 -10.21
C LYS A 29 -10.34 8.74 -9.94
N ARG A 30 -9.22 9.15 -10.56
CA ARG A 30 -7.89 8.59 -10.25
C ARG A 30 -7.58 8.78 -8.78
N LEU A 31 -7.76 10.01 -8.29
CA LEU A 31 -7.46 10.33 -6.91
C LEU A 31 -8.32 9.50 -5.95
N THR A 32 -9.63 9.47 -6.20
CA THR A 32 -10.59 8.70 -5.39
C THR A 32 -10.24 7.21 -5.37
N LEU A 33 -9.88 6.63 -6.52
CA LEU A 33 -9.54 5.22 -6.64
C LEU A 33 -8.24 4.89 -5.90
N VAL A 34 -7.18 5.67 -6.15
CA VAL A 34 -5.85 5.44 -5.56
C VAL A 34 -5.90 5.59 -4.05
N THR A 35 -6.62 6.58 -3.53
CA THR A 35 -6.83 6.75 -2.08
C THR A 35 -7.60 5.59 -1.47
N LYS A 36 -8.66 5.11 -2.12
CA LYS A 36 -9.39 3.91 -1.64
C LYS A 36 -8.50 2.67 -1.60
N LEU A 37 -7.71 2.44 -2.66
CA LEU A 37 -6.76 1.34 -2.73
C LEU A 37 -5.68 1.44 -1.64
N PHE A 38 -5.20 2.64 -1.33
CA PHE A 38 -4.24 2.88 -0.26
C PHE A 38 -4.82 2.51 1.10
N ARG A 39 -6.03 3.01 1.43
CA ARG A 39 -6.71 2.67 2.68
C ARG A 39 -6.94 1.17 2.81
N GLN A 40 -7.33 0.50 1.73
CA GLN A 40 -7.49 -0.94 1.71
C GLN A 40 -6.16 -1.66 1.96
N CYS A 41 -5.09 -1.28 1.26
CA CYS A 41 -3.74 -1.81 1.43
C CYS A 41 -3.25 -1.70 2.88
N CYS A 42 -3.49 -0.54 3.52
CA CYS A 42 -3.17 -0.30 4.92
C CYS A 42 -4.05 -1.14 5.87
N SER A 43 -5.35 -1.28 5.60
CA SER A 43 -6.26 -2.08 6.43
C SER A 43 -5.95 -3.58 6.40
N GLU A 44 -5.47 -4.08 5.27
CA GLU A 44 -5.08 -5.49 5.09
C GLU A 44 -3.64 -5.78 5.56
N GLY A 45 -2.93 -4.76 6.07
CA GLY A 45 -1.53 -4.89 6.48
C GLY A 45 -0.61 -5.28 5.31
N LYS A 46 -0.91 -4.80 4.10
CA LYS A 46 -0.17 -5.15 2.87
C LYS A 46 0.73 -4.03 2.38
N LEU A 47 0.93 -2.97 3.17
CA LEU A 47 1.79 -1.87 2.78
C LEU A 47 3.25 -2.32 2.78
N SER A 48 3.94 -2.07 1.67
CA SER A 48 5.36 -2.36 1.46
C SER A 48 6.09 -1.09 1.02
N PRO A 49 7.43 -1.04 1.10
CA PRO A 49 8.19 0.09 0.58
C PRO A 49 7.91 0.35 -0.91
N PHE A 50 7.72 -0.72 -1.69
CA PHE A 50 7.37 -0.63 -3.10
C PHE A 50 5.99 0.01 -3.30
N SER A 51 4.97 -0.50 -2.63
CA SER A 51 3.61 0.02 -2.77
C SER A 51 3.49 1.46 -2.26
N LEU A 52 4.20 1.82 -1.19
CA LEU A 52 4.24 3.19 -0.68
C LEU A 52 4.89 4.15 -1.69
N LYS A 53 6.03 3.77 -2.29
CA LYS A 53 6.68 4.57 -3.34
C LYS A 53 5.75 4.77 -4.54
N LYS A 54 5.04 3.72 -4.97
CA LYS A 54 4.11 3.83 -6.09
C LYS A 54 2.86 4.64 -5.77
N PHE A 55 2.37 4.58 -4.54
CA PHE A 55 1.32 5.47 -4.07
C PHE A 55 1.77 6.94 -4.11
N GLN A 56 2.97 7.25 -3.63
CA GLN A 56 3.55 8.61 -3.68
C GLN A 56 3.65 9.15 -5.12
N GLU A 57 4.01 8.31 -6.09
CA GLU A 57 4.03 8.69 -7.52
C GLU A 57 2.61 8.87 -8.10
N ALA A 58 1.61 8.22 -7.52
CA ALA A 58 0.25 8.16 -8.04
C ALA A 58 -0.65 9.32 -7.58
N VAL A 59 -0.32 10.01 -6.48
CA VAL A 59 -1.13 11.10 -5.92
C VAL A 59 -0.34 12.41 -5.75
N PRO A 60 -1.00 13.57 -5.66
CA PRO A 60 -0.36 14.82 -5.25
C PRO A 60 0.26 14.72 -3.85
N CYS A 61 1.32 15.50 -3.59
CA CYS A 61 2.03 15.48 -2.31
C CYS A 61 1.10 15.77 -1.12
N SER A 62 0.18 16.73 -1.26
CA SER A 62 -0.80 17.06 -0.22
C SER A 62 -1.67 15.87 0.17
N VAL A 63 -2.08 15.05 -0.80
CA VAL A 63 -2.90 13.85 -0.55
C VAL A 63 -2.07 12.75 0.08
N TYR A 64 -0.82 12.59 -0.36
CA TYR A 64 0.11 11.65 0.26
C TYR A 64 0.33 11.97 1.75
N GLU A 65 0.55 13.24 2.09
CA GLU A 65 0.75 13.71 3.46
C GLU A 65 -0.51 13.57 4.31
N HIS A 66 -1.68 13.92 3.75
CA HIS A 66 -2.98 13.75 4.40
C HIS A 66 -3.25 12.27 4.73
N GLU A 67 -3.07 11.35 3.78
CA GLU A 67 -3.32 9.91 4.01
C GLU A 67 -2.32 9.28 4.99
N LEU A 68 -1.13 9.87 5.15
CA LEU A 68 -0.16 9.46 6.17
C LEU A 68 -0.37 10.13 7.53
N GLY A 69 -1.32 11.07 7.66
CA GLY A 69 -1.56 11.82 8.90
C GLY A 69 -0.43 12.79 9.25
N VAL A 70 0.27 13.33 8.23
CA VAL A 70 1.45 14.19 8.41
C VAL A 70 1.09 15.68 8.43
N GLU A 71 -0.20 16.04 8.30
CA GLU A 71 -0.65 17.44 8.17
C GLU A 71 -0.19 18.39 9.28
N GLU A 72 0.21 17.88 10.45
CA GLU A 72 0.67 18.73 11.57
C GLU A 72 2.19 18.72 11.82
N SER A 73 2.96 17.91 11.07
CA SER A 73 4.40 17.71 11.33
C SER A 73 5.30 18.31 10.27
N ARG A 74 5.32 19.65 10.17
CA ARG A 74 6.39 20.49 9.59
C ARG A 74 7.32 19.82 8.56
N GLY A 75 6.78 19.37 7.42
CA GLY A 75 7.60 18.94 6.26
C GLY A 75 8.49 17.70 6.46
N VAL A 76 8.24 16.89 7.49
CA VAL A 76 9.01 15.64 7.69
C VAL A 76 8.38 14.55 6.84
N LYS A 77 9.04 14.16 5.75
CA LYS A 77 8.66 12.98 4.96
C LYS A 77 8.60 11.75 5.87
N SER A 78 7.40 11.23 6.12
CA SER A 78 7.20 10.01 6.90
C SER A 78 7.96 8.84 6.29
N HIS A 79 8.98 8.37 7.00
CA HIS A 79 9.77 7.22 6.60
C HIS A 79 8.93 5.94 6.78
N PHE A 80 9.07 4.92 5.91
CA PHE A 80 8.30 3.68 6.03
C PHE A 80 8.43 3.02 7.42
N SER A 81 9.55 3.22 8.12
CA SER A 81 9.75 2.74 9.49
C SER A 81 8.85 3.41 10.53
N SER A 82 8.42 4.66 10.34
CA SER A 82 7.56 5.38 11.29
C SER A 82 6.08 5.07 11.14
N LEU A 83 5.66 4.42 10.03
CA LEU A 83 4.26 4.07 9.83
C LEU A 83 3.76 3.03 10.85
N PRO A 84 2.45 2.98 11.14
CA PRO A 84 1.87 1.97 12.02
C PRO A 84 2.24 0.55 11.58
N SER A 85 2.69 -0.30 12.50
CA SER A 85 3.04 -1.70 12.21
C SER A 85 1.88 -2.48 11.61
N LYS A 86 0.63 -2.17 12.02
CA LYS A 86 -0.60 -2.74 11.46
C LYS A 86 -0.81 -2.49 9.97
N TRP A 87 -0.19 -1.45 9.40
CA TRP A 87 -0.29 -1.16 7.97
C TRP A 87 0.73 -1.96 7.15
N LYS A 88 1.84 -2.34 7.77
CA LYS A 88 2.97 -2.95 7.09
C LYS A 88 2.74 -4.43 6.87
N CYS A 89 3.25 -4.91 5.73
CA CYS A 89 3.42 -6.32 5.50
C CYS A 89 4.48 -6.87 6.47
N ASN A 90 4.03 -7.33 7.64
CA ASN A 90 4.86 -8.08 8.57
C ASN A 90 5.21 -9.42 7.91
N ALA A 91 6.33 -9.47 7.19
CA ALA A 91 6.91 -10.70 6.67
C ALA A 91 7.51 -11.59 7.79
N LYS A 92 6.86 -11.66 8.96
CA LYS A 92 7.22 -12.53 10.09
C LYS A 92 6.36 -13.80 10.18
N ASN A 93 5.62 -14.14 9.13
CA ASN A 93 4.70 -15.29 9.15
C ASN A 93 4.95 -16.33 8.04
N THR A 94 6.18 -16.43 7.54
CA THR A 94 6.54 -17.40 6.49
C THR A 94 7.63 -18.38 6.93
N GLU A 95 7.57 -18.89 8.16
CA GLU A 95 8.50 -19.96 8.60
C GLU A 95 7.83 -21.16 9.32
N LYS A 96 6.50 -21.30 9.31
CA LYS A 96 5.86 -22.50 9.86
C LYS A 96 4.66 -22.93 9.04
N ASN A 97 4.88 -23.62 7.92
CA ASN A 97 3.94 -24.64 7.42
C ASN A 97 4.48 -25.54 6.27
N ASP A 98 5.75 -25.46 5.87
CA ASP A 98 6.34 -26.40 4.89
C ASP A 98 6.95 -27.68 5.50
N ALA A 99 6.68 -27.98 6.78
CA ALA A 99 7.25 -29.14 7.48
C ALA A 99 6.27 -30.32 7.70
N LYS A 100 5.18 -30.43 6.92
CA LYS A 100 4.21 -31.55 7.05
C LYS A 100 3.77 -32.16 5.71
N ARG A 101 4.70 -32.30 4.78
CA ARG A 101 4.42 -32.96 3.50
C ARG A 101 5.48 -33.96 3.06
N GLU A 102 6.06 -34.71 4.00
CA GLU A 102 6.73 -35.99 3.70
C GLU A 102 6.41 -37.00 4.80
N LEU A 103 5.38 -37.82 4.54
CA LEU A 103 5.13 -39.15 5.10
C LEU A 103 4.55 -40.00 3.98
#